data_AF-A0A383E278-F1
#
_entry.id   AF-A0A383E278-F1
#
_cell.length_a   1.000
_cell.length_b   1.000
_cell.length_c   1.000
_cell.angle_alpha   90.00
_cell.angle_beta   90.00
_cell.angle_gamma   90.00
#
_symmetry.space_group_name_H-M   'P 1'
#
loop_
_entity.id
_entity.type
_entity.pdbx_description
1 polymer ?
#
loop_
_entity_poly.entity_id
_entity_poly.type
_entity_poly.pdbx_seq_one_letter_code
_entity_poly.pdbx_strand_id
1 'polypeptide(L)'
;MNAGGFPASNVVDASAGMGIGAVFAQQLPVGAAIGSQIATQLTTMALTFLSGQQIGPPVATPTHMPGLIKLFSGPQPTPMNFAKELADILDTWTKTWVVSGLIPGAPPVPFSGPLS
;
A
#
# COMPACT_ATOMS: atom_id res chain seq x y z
N MET A 1 8.27 11.77 0.67
CA MET A 1 9.69 11.49 1.02
C MET A 1 9.71 10.45 2.13
N ASN A 2 10.83 9.76 2.36
CA ASN A 2 10.99 8.94 3.56
C ASN A 2 11.33 9.82 4.78
N ALA A 3 11.31 9.23 5.98
CA ALA A 3 11.57 9.97 7.22
C ALA A 3 12.97 10.61 7.31
N GLY A 4 13.93 10.18 6.48
CA GLY A 4 15.25 10.80 6.35
C GLY A 4 15.29 12.00 5.38
N GLY A 5 14.15 12.39 4.78
CA GLY A 5 14.07 13.46 3.79
C GLY A 5 14.52 13.05 2.38
N PHE A 6 14.74 11.76 2.13
CA PHE A 6 15.13 11.28 0.81
C PHE A 6 13.91 10.99 -0.07
N PRO A 7 14.02 11.17 -1.39
CA PRO A 7 12.92 10.91 -2.31
C PRO A 7 12.56 9.42 -2.35
N ALA A 8 11.26 9.15 -2.56
CA ALA A 8 10.81 7.83 -3.00
C ALA A 8 11.37 7.57 -4.40
N SER A 9 11.76 6.33 -4.67
CA SER A 9 12.37 5.95 -5.95
C SER A 9 11.39 5.14 -6.80
N ASN A 10 10.88 4.03 -6.28
CA ASN A 10 9.94 3.19 -7.00
C ASN A 10 9.07 2.34 -6.08
N VAL A 11 8.08 1.69 -6.71
CA VAL A 11 7.41 0.51 -6.22
C VAL A 11 7.24 -0.42 -7.43
N VAL A 12 7.32 -1.73 -7.26
CA VAL A 12 7.09 -2.70 -8.34
C VAL A 12 5.59 -3.01 -8.40
N ASP A 13 4.88 -2.35 -9.31
CA ASP A 13 3.42 -2.33 -9.38
C ASP A 13 2.81 -3.21 -10.49
N ALA A 14 3.57 -3.49 -11.55
CA ALA A 14 3.06 -4.21 -12.73
C ALA A 14 2.42 -5.57 -12.39
N SER A 15 3.06 -6.36 -11.51
CA SER A 15 2.53 -7.66 -11.08
C SER A 15 1.25 -7.51 -10.25
N ALA A 16 1.17 -6.48 -9.41
CA ALA A 16 -0.02 -6.19 -8.61
C ALA A 16 -1.19 -5.74 -9.48
N GLY A 17 -0.95 -4.89 -10.49
CA GLY A 17 -1.97 -4.48 -11.46
C GLY A 17 -2.55 -5.66 -12.25
N MET A 18 -1.68 -6.56 -12.75
CA MET A 18 -2.11 -7.80 -13.40
C MET A 18 -2.90 -8.71 -12.46
N GLY A 19 -2.45 -8.86 -11.22
CA GLY A 19 -3.13 -9.64 -10.19
C GLY A 19 -4.52 -9.10 -9.89
N ILE A 20 -4.66 -7.78 -9.68
CA ILE A 20 -5.96 -7.13 -9.45
C ILE A 20 -6.89 -7.30 -10.66
N GLY A 21 -6.38 -7.15 -11.89
CA GLY A 21 -7.14 -7.43 -13.10
C GLY A 21 -7.68 -8.85 -13.16
N ALA A 22 -6.87 -9.84 -12.74
CA ALA A 22 -7.30 -11.23 -12.67
C ALA A 22 -8.41 -11.46 -11.63
N VAL A 23 -8.39 -10.76 -10.48
CA VAL A 23 -9.47 -10.84 -9.47
C VAL A 23 -10.81 -10.40 -10.08
N PHE A 24 -10.82 -9.29 -10.83
CA PHE A 24 -12.05 -8.84 -11.50
C PHE A 24 -12.49 -9.79 -12.63
N ALA A 25 -11.54 -10.42 -13.33
CA ALA A 25 -11.85 -11.40 -14.37
C ALA A 25 -12.48 -12.70 -13.81
N GLN A 26 -12.21 -13.05 -12.55
CA GLN A 26 -12.77 -14.24 -11.90
C GLN A 26 -14.27 -14.13 -11.57
N GLN A 27 -14.87 -12.94 -11.67
CA GLN A 27 -16.29 -12.70 -11.37
C GLN A 27 -16.72 -13.33 -10.04
N LEU A 28 -15.90 -13.14 -9.00
CA LEU A 28 -16.11 -13.78 -7.70
C LEU A 28 -17.50 -13.43 -7.14
N PRO A 29 -18.23 -14.40 -6.56
CA PRO A 29 -19.61 -14.21 -6.13
C PRO A 29 -19.75 -13.35 -4.86
N VAL A 30 -18.65 -13.07 -4.17
CA VAL A 30 -18.64 -12.41 -2.86
C VAL A 30 -17.62 -11.27 -2.85
N GLY A 31 -18.08 -10.06 -2.53
CA GLY A 31 -17.25 -8.86 -2.44
C GLY A 31 -16.10 -8.96 -1.42
N ALA A 32 -16.29 -9.72 -0.34
CA ALA A 32 -15.24 -9.98 0.64
C ALA A 32 -14.04 -10.72 0.02
N ALA A 33 -14.28 -11.66 -0.89
CA ALA A 33 -13.22 -12.36 -1.60
C ALA A 33 -12.44 -11.39 -2.50
N ILE A 34 -13.14 -10.52 -3.23
CA ILE A 34 -12.54 -9.47 -4.06
C ILE A 34 -11.66 -8.56 -3.21
N GLY A 35 -12.19 -8.01 -2.12
CA GLY A 35 -11.46 -7.12 -1.22
C GLY A 35 -10.22 -7.77 -0.60
N SER A 36 -10.31 -9.04 -0.19
CA SER A 36 -9.17 -9.77 0.40
C SER A 36 -8.05 -10.06 -0.60
N GLN A 37 -8.39 -10.43 -1.83
CA GLN A 37 -7.40 -10.73 -2.87
C GLN A 37 -6.72 -9.47 -3.38
N ILE A 38 -7.48 -8.39 -3.60
CA ILE A 38 -6.91 -7.07 -3.94
C ILE A 38 -5.97 -6.58 -2.83
N ALA A 39 -6.38 -6.72 -1.56
CA ALA A 39 -5.55 -6.32 -0.43
C ALA A 39 -4.20 -7.08 -0.40
N THR A 40 -4.21 -8.34 -0.79
CA THR A 40 -3.00 -9.18 -0.87
C THR A 40 -2.06 -8.69 -1.96
N GLN A 41 -2.58 -8.36 -3.15
CA GLN A 41 -1.78 -7.81 -4.25
C GLN A 41 -1.15 -6.47 -3.85
N LEU A 42 -1.92 -5.58 -3.23
CA LEU A 42 -1.43 -4.27 -2.77
C LEU A 42 -0.39 -4.41 -1.65
N THR A 43 -0.59 -5.30 -0.68
CA THR A 43 0.39 -5.55 0.39
C THR A 43 1.69 -6.09 -0.19
N THR A 44 1.61 -7.00 -1.16
CA THR A 44 2.79 -7.55 -1.85
C THR A 44 3.55 -6.46 -2.60
N MET A 45 2.83 -5.58 -3.31
CA MET A 45 3.39 -4.40 -3.96
C MET A 45 4.11 -3.48 -2.96
N ALA A 46 3.47 -3.18 -1.82
CA ALA A 46 4.02 -2.29 -0.80
C ALA A 46 5.39 -2.74 -0.30
N LEU A 47 5.60 -4.04 -0.11
CA LEU A 47 6.88 -4.61 0.34
C LEU A 47 8.03 -4.41 -0.67
N THR A 48 7.73 -3.99 -1.90
CA THR A 48 8.73 -3.68 -2.94
C THR A 48 9.11 -2.22 -3.02
N PHE A 49 8.52 -1.35 -2.19
CA PHE A 49 8.82 0.07 -2.20
C PHE A 49 10.29 0.36 -1.87
N LEU A 50 10.90 1.27 -2.65
CA LEU A 50 12.25 1.75 -2.45
C LEU A 50 12.30 3.28 -2.35
N SER A 51 13.19 3.76 -1.50
CA SER A 51 13.53 5.17 -1.36
C SER A 51 15.04 5.35 -1.12
N GLY A 52 15.53 6.58 -1.28
CA GLY A 52 16.96 6.87 -1.07
C GLY A 52 17.41 6.54 0.35
N GLN A 53 18.61 5.93 0.46
CA GLN A 53 19.25 5.59 1.74
C GLN A 53 18.43 4.63 2.63
N GLN A 54 17.43 3.95 2.06
CA GLN A 54 16.63 2.93 2.74
C GLN A 54 17.42 1.64 2.95
N ILE A 55 17.15 0.97 4.06
CA ILE A 55 17.66 -0.37 4.37
C ILE A 55 16.48 -1.32 4.51
N GLY A 56 16.53 -2.39 3.73
CA GLY A 56 15.49 -3.42 3.74
C GLY A 56 14.15 -2.95 3.15
N PRO A 57 13.15 -3.83 3.16
CA PRO A 57 11.79 -3.49 2.75
C PRO A 57 11.14 -2.55 3.78
N PRO A 58 10.11 -1.78 3.40
CA PRO A 58 9.33 -1.04 4.37
C PRO A 58 8.64 -1.98 5.35
N VAL A 59 8.43 -1.49 6.57
CA VAL A 59 7.51 -2.10 7.52
C VAL A 59 6.13 -1.50 7.25
N ALA A 60 5.21 -2.33 6.75
CA ALA A 60 3.81 -1.95 6.58
C ALA A 60 2.98 -2.55 7.73
N THR A 61 2.63 -1.72 8.72
CA THR A 61 1.71 -2.08 9.82
C THR A 61 0.28 -2.42 9.33
N PRO A 62 -0.54 -3.16 10.11
CA PRO A 62 -1.41 -4.15 9.53
C PRO A 62 -2.64 -3.56 8.83
N THR A 63 -2.67 -3.88 7.54
CA THR A 63 -3.82 -4.27 6.73
C THR A 63 -4.96 -3.26 6.52
N HIS A 64 -4.99 -2.73 5.31
CA HIS A 64 -6.15 -2.08 4.69
C HIS A 64 -7.27 -3.08 4.31
N MET A 65 -7.05 -4.39 4.53
CA MET A 65 -7.95 -5.45 4.11
C MET A 65 -9.37 -5.34 4.70
N PRO A 66 -9.59 -5.03 6.01
CA PRO A 66 -10.95 -4.86 6.52
C PRO A 66 -11.70 -3.73 5.80
N GLY A 67 -11.00 -2.64 5.49
CA GLY A 67 -11.54 -1.51 4.72
C GLY A 67 -11.96 -1.95 3.32
N LEU A 68 -11.06 -2.66 2.60
CA LEU A 68 -11.39 -3.16 1.26
C LEU A 68 -12.49 -4.22 1.26
N ILE A 69 -12.48 -5.15 2.21
CA ILE A 69 -13.57 -6.13 2.38
C ILE A 69 -14.90 -5.41 2.54
N LYS A 70 -14.96 -4.37 3.40
CA LYS A 70 -16.17 -3.57 3.61
C LYS A 70 -16.58 -2.83 2.34
N LEU A 71 -15.63 -2.17 1.67
CA LEU A 71 -15.86 -1.41 0.43
C LEU A 71 -16.48 -2.28 -0.66
N PHE A 72 -15.94 -3.49 -0.88
CA PHE A 72 -16.41 -4.41 -1.92
C PHE A 72 -17.64 -5.23 -1.52
N SER A 73 -17.94 -5.36 -0.22
CA SER A 73 -19.12 -6.11 0.26
C SER A 73 -20.34 -5.23 0.53
N GLY A 74 -20.15 -3.91 0.69
CA GLY A 74 -21.20 -2.96 1.05
C GLY A 74 -21.88 -2.34 -0.17
N PRO A 75 -23.13 -1.85 -0.03
CA PRO A 75 -23.77 -1.07 -1.07
C PRO A 75 -23.04 0.26 -1.26
N GLN A 76 -22.72 0.61 -2.51
CA GLN A 76 -22.07 1.86 -2.86
C GLN A 76 -23.07 2.74 -3.62
N PRO A 77 -23.54 3.86 -3.03
CA PRO A 77 -24.62 4.67 -3.61
C PRO A 77 -24.28 5.24 -4.99
N THR A 78 -22.99 5.52 -5.23
CA THR A 78 -22.47 6.01 -6.51
C THR A 78 -21.05 5.51 -6.74
N PRO A 79 -20.57 5.47 -8.01
CA PRO A 79 -19.17 5.19 -8.32
C PRO A 79 -18.21 6.21 -7.68
N MET A 80 -18.63 7.46 -7.50
CA MET A 80 -17.82 8.50 -6.87
C MET A 80 -17.59 8.22 -5.39
N ASN A 81 -18.61 7.71 -4.68
CA ASN A 81 -18.47 7.31 -3.28
C ASN A 81 -17.48 6.14 -3.13
N PHE A 82 -17.59 5.13 -4.00
CA PHE A 82 -16.65 4.02 -4.03
C PHE A 82 -15.21 4.50 -4.24
N ALA A 83 -14.98 5.37 -5.23
CA ALA A 83 -13.65 5.89 -5.52
C ALA A 83 -13.07 6.68 -4.33
N LYS A 84 -13.91 7.48 -3.67
CA LYS A 84 -13.53 8.22 -2.47
C LYS A 84 -13.16 7.30 -1.31
N GLU A 85 -14.01 6.33 -0.98
CA GLU A 85 -13.72 5.38 0.10
C GLU A 85 -12.46 4.55 -0.19
N LEU A 86 -12.28 4.12 -1.45
CA LEU A 86 -11.05 3.45 -1.88
C LEU A 86 -9.83 4.34 -1.65
N ALA A 87 -9.88 5.60 -2.09
CA ALA A 87 -8.79 6.55 -1.91
C ALA A 87 -8.49 6.78 -0.42
N ASP A 88 -9.51 6.96 0.42
CA ASP A 88 -9.35 7.17 1.87
C ASP A 88 -8.70 5.95 2.55
N ILE A 89 -9.11 4.74 2.17
CA ILE A 89 -8.52 3.48 2.68
C ILE A 89 -7.03 3.41 2.30
N LEU A 90 -6.69 3.67 1.03
CA LEU A 90 -5.32 3.59 0.53
C LEU A 90 -4.43 4.69 1.09
N ASP A 91 -4.93 5.92 1.19
CA ASP A 91 -4.20 7.06 1.78
C ASP A 91 -3.91 6.81 3.26
N THR A 92 -4.92 6.39 4.03
CA THR A 92 -4.75 6.07 5.46
C THR A 92 -3.71 4.97 5.64
N TRP A 93 -3.76 3.92 4.82
CA TRP A 93 -2.83 2.80 4.93
C TRP A 93 -1.41 3.15 4.50
N THR A 94 -1.22 3.88 3.39
CA THR A 94 0.12 4.24 2.91
C THR A 94 0.85 5.16 3.90
N LYS A 95 0.13 6.00 4.64
CA LYS A 95 0.68 6.79 5.76
C LYS A 95 1.19 5.95 6.94
N THR A 96 0.77 4.69 7.05
CA THR A 96 1.30 3.76 8.07
C THR A 96 2.60 3.09 7.65
N TRP A 97 3.07 3.28 6.41
CA TRP A 97 4.30 2.65 5.95
C TRP A 97 5.49 3.31 6.61
N VAL A 98 6.29 2.49 7.30
CA VAL A 98 7.52 2.93 7.95
C VAL A 98 8.70 2.47 7.13
N VAL A 99 9.60 3.41 6.84
CA VAL A 99 10.86 3.13 6.15
C VAL A 99 12.01 3.44 7.09
N SER A 100 12.99 2.55 7.12
CA SER A 100 14.22 2.72 7.88
C SER A 100 15.43 2.82 6.95
N GLY A 101 16.50 3.45 7.42
CA GLY A 101 17.70 3.64 6.63
C GLY A 101 18.82 4.37 7.36
N LEU A 102 19.86 4.78 6.63
CA LEU A 102 21.04 5.47 7.17
C LEU A 102 21.35 6.73 6.37
N ILE A 103 21.33 7.90 7.02
CA ILE A 103 21.83 9.14 6.44
C ILE A 103 23.37 9.06 6.36
N PRO A 104 23.99 9.28 5.18
CA PRO A 104 25.44 9.29 5.04
C PRO A 104 26.14 10.33 5.93
N GLY A 105 27.25 9.94 6.56
CA GLY A 105 28.02 10.77 7.49
C GLY A 105 29.07 9.94 8.24
N ALA A 106 29.83 10.59 9.12
CA ALA A 106 30.80 9.93 10.00
C ALA A 106 30.58 10.38 11.46
N PRO A 107 29.81 9.63 12.28
CA PRO A 107 29.15 8.36 11.97
C PRO A 107 27.84 8.53 11.16
N PRO A 108 27.36 7.49 10.46
CA PRO A 108 26.04 7.50 9.84
C PRO A 108 24.91 7.69 10.87
N VAL A 109 23.84 8.37 10.48
CA VAL A 109 22.68 8.62 11.36
C VAL A 109 21.50 7.74 10.93
N PRO A 110 21.00 6.82 11.78
CA PRO A 110 19.83 6.03 11.44
C PRO A 110 18.56 6.89 11.41
N PHE A 111 17.66 6.56 10.49
CA PHE A 111 16.30 7.08 10.48
C PHE A 111 15.31 5.93 10.43
N SER A 112 14.14 6.17 11.02
CA SER A 112 12.96 5.31 10.88
C SER A 112 11.72 6.14 11.10
N GLY A 113 10.74 6.04 10.20
CA GLY A 113 9.49 6.78 10.37
C GLY A 113 8.56 6.65 9.17
N PRO A 114 7.38 7.27 9.26
CA PRO A 114 6.37 7.20 8.21
C PRO A 114 6.83 7.92 6.94
N LEU A 115 6.17 7.61 5.83
CA LEU A 115 6.26 8.39 4.59
C LEU A 115 5.55 9.74 4.77
N SER A 116 6.11 10.80 4.16
CA SER A 116 5.58 12.17 4.14
C SER A 116 5.13 12.60 2.75
#